data_AF-A0A9P5YVR6-F1
#
_entry.id   AF-A0A9P5YVR6-F1
#
_cell.length_a   1.000
_cell.length_b   1.000
_cell.length_c   1.000
_cell.angle_alpha   90.00
_cell.angle_beta   90.00
_cell.angle_gamma   90.00
#
_symmetry.space_group_name_H-M   'P 1'
#
loop_
_entity.id
_entity.type
_entity.pdbx_description
1 polymer ?
#
loop_
_entity_poly.entity_id
_entity_poly.type
_entity_poly.pdbx_seq_one_letter_code
_entity_poly.pdbx_strand_id
1 'polypeptide(L)'
;MRDYYKDCGQSIASTGFTSFTYDAMSVDTANTITVLYFAAASTATGITSEKVPIPQSGLKLSELPELLASRHPAADLGPILETSQWSVDCEMIDDTETTTLKGGEEIGVICPVSGG
;
A
#
# COMPACT_ATOMS: atom_id res chain seq x y z
N MET A 1 -27.14 -6.42 -36.51
CA MET A 1 -26.59 -5.86 -35.25
C MET A 1 -25.70 -6.91 -34.58
N ARG A 2 -24.67 -7.38 -35.31
CA ARG A 2 -23.65 -8.35 -34.86
C ARG A 2 -22.45 -8.27 -35.82
N ASP A 3 -21.76 -7.14 -35.90
CA ASP A 3 -20.63 -7.01 -36.84
C ASP A 3 -19.60 -6.03 -36.27
N TYR A 4 -18.66 -6.52 -35.47
CA TYR A 4 -17.36 -5.86 -35.27
C TYR A 4 -16.33 -6.89 -34.79
N TYR A 5 -15.98 -7.83 -35.68
CA TYR A 5 -14.76 -8.61 -35.58
C TYR A 5 -14.24 -8.84 -37.00
N LYS A 6 -12.93 -8.57 -37.17
CA LYS A 6 -12.07 -8.78 -38.35
C LYS A 6 -11.90 -7.58 -39.30
N ASP A 7 -10.78 -6.90 -39.11
CA ASP A 7 -9.82 -6.47 -40.13
C ASP A 7 -8.58 -5.97 -39.36
N CYS A 8 -7.31 -6.18 -39.69
CA CYS A 8 -6.61 -7.00 -40.66
C CYS A 8 -5.17 -7.13 -40.08
N GLY A 9 -4.56 -8.30 -40.20
CA GLY A 9 -3.23 -8.56 -39.67
C GLY A 9 -2.10 -7.89 -40.47
N GLN A 10 -1.05 -7.54 -39.72
CA GLN A 10 0.37 -7.59 -40.06
C GLN A 10 0.94 -6.63 -41.13
N SER A 11 1.88 -5.78 -40.67
CA SER A 11 3.20 -5.75 -41.30
C SER A 11 4.29 -5.58 -40.25
N ILE A 12 5.16 -6.57 -40.21
CA ILE A 12 6.33 -6.74 -39.35
C ILE A 12 7.46 -5.79 -39.77
N ALA A 13 7.99 -5.01 -38.83
CA ALA A 13 9.31 -4.40 -38.97
C ALA A 13 10.14 -4.77 -37.74
N SER A 14 11.12 -5.62 -38.01
CA SER A 14 12.15 -6.15 -37.15
C SER A 14 12.90 -5.07 -36.35
N THR A 15 12.83 -5.11 -35.03
CA THR A 15 13.96 -4.88 -34.11
C THR A 15 13.61 -5.57 -32.79
N GLY A 16 14.49 -6.44 -32.30
CA GLY A 16 14.17 -7.36 -31.23
C GLY A 16 13.85 -6.68 -29.90
N PHE A 17 12.87 -7.22 -29.18
CA PHE A 17 12.95 -7.44 -27.75
C PHE A 17 11.92 -8.52 -27.37
N THR A 18 12.26 -9.25 -26.33
CA THR A 18 11.70 -10.52 -25.89
C THR A 18 10.19 -10.54 -25.66
N SER A 19 9.59 -11.69 -25.95
CA SER A 19 8.33 -12.22 -25.41
C SER A 19 7.68 -11.33 -24.33
N PHE A 20 6.57 -10.67 -24.67
CA PHE A 20 5.66 -10.14 -23.66
C PHE A 20 5.01 -11.35 -23.00
N THR A 21 5.66 -11.85 -21.95
CA THR A 21 4.98 -12.67 -20.95
C THR A 21 3.73 -11.91 -20.53
N TYR A 22 2.59 -12.59 -20.57
CA TYR A 22 1.46 -12.22 -19.74
C TYR A 22 2.03 -12.02 -18.34
N ASP A 23 2.21 -10.76 -17.94
CA ASP A 23 2.59 -10.44 -16.58
C ASP A 23 1.43 -10.96 -15.76
N ALA A 24 1.70 -12.05 -15.04
CA ALA A 24 0.76 -12.61 -14.11
C ALA A 24 0.27 -11.41 -13.30
N MET A 25 -1.04 -11.16 -13.31
CA MET A 25 -1.68 -10.77 -12.08
C MET A 25 -1.23 -11.83 -11.09
N SER A 26 -0.13 -11.56 -10.36
CA SER A 26 0.19 -12.29 -9.16
C SER A 26 -1.04 -12.09 -8.33
N VAL A 27 -1.92 -13.08 -8.34
CA VAL A 27 -2.80 -13.35 -7.21
C VAL A 27 -1.83 -13.82 -6.12
N ASP A 28 -1.03 -12.88 -5.65
CA ASP A 28 -0.50 -12.94 -4.31
C ASP A 28 -1.77 -12.88 -3.48
N THR A 29 -2.07 -13.98 -2.79
CA THR A 29 -3.29 -14.06 -1.98
C THR A 29 -3.12 -13.01 -0.88
N ALA A 30 -3.58 -11.80 -1.16
CA ALA A 30 -3.16 -10.63 -0.41
C ALA A 30 -3.68 -10.75 1.02
N ASN A 31 -2.75 -10.74 1.95
CA ASN A 31 -3.08 -10.61 3.35
C ASN A 31 -3.59 -9.18 3.59
N THR A 32 -4.41 -8.96 4.61
CA THR A 32 -5.02 -7.64 4.84
C THR A 32 -4.73 -7.19 6.25
N ILE A 33 -4.22 -5.98 6.40
CA ILE A 33 -4.07 -5.28 7.69
C ILE A 33 -5.16 -4.22 7.82
N THR A 34 -5.45 -3.81 9.05
CA THR A 34 -6.30 -2.65 9.33
C THR A 34 -5.42 -1.50 9.80
N VAL A 35 -5.45 -0.37 9.10
CA VAL A 35 -4.69 0.83 9.51
C VAL A 35 -5.64 1.79 10.21
N LEU A 36 -5.23 2.29 11.37
CA LEU A 36 -5.96 3.23 12.21
C LEU A 36 -5.23 4.58 12.17
N TYR A 37 -5.94 5.60 11.69
CA TYR A 37 -5.43 6.96 11.59
C TYR A 37 -5.92 7.79 12.77
N PHE A 38 -5.00 8.47 13.45
CA PHE A 38 -5.30 9.36 14.57
C PHE A 38 -4.88 10.80 14.24
N ALA A 39 -5.50 11.76 14.94
CA ALA A 39 -5.13 13.18 14.93
C ALA A 39 -4.83 13.75 13.52
N ALA A 40 -3.57 14.15 13.28
CA ALA A 40 -3.13 14.75 12.02
C ALA A 40 -3.30 13.78 10.83
N ALA A 41 -2.99 12.50 11.02
CA ALA A 41 -3.15 11.49 9.97
C ALA A 41 -4.62 11.32 9.56
N SER A 42 -5.54 11.29 10.53
CA SER A 42 -6.98 11.20 10.24
C SER A 42 -7.52 12.48 9.60
N THR A 43 -7.00 13.64 10.01
CA THR A 43 -7.37 14.92 9.41
C THR A 43 -6.90 15.02 7.96
N ALA A 44 -5.70 14.53 7.66
CA ALA A 44 -5.12 14.55 6.32
C ALA A 44 -5.85 13.58 5.36
N THR A 45 -6.19 12.38 5.83
CA THR A 45 -6.87 11.37 5.00
C THR A 45 -8.39 11.53 4.95
N GLY A 46 -8.98 12.21 5.94
CA GLY A 46 -10.43 12.33 6.10
C GLY A 46 -11.10 11.02 6.56
N ILE A 47 -10.33 9.99 6.90
CA ILE A 47 -10.82 8.70 7.38
C ILE A 47 -10.13 8.33 8.70
N THR A 48 -10.77 7.46 9.47
CA THR A 48 -10.25 6.99 10.76
C THR A 48 -9.64 5.60 10.66
N SER A 49 -10.03 4.82 9.65
CA SER A 49 -9.45 3.51 9.38
C SER A 49 -9.63 3.08 7.93
N GLU A 50 -8.76 2.18 7.49
CA GLU A 50 -8.93 1.47 6.23
C GLU A 50 -8.36 0.05 6.30
N LYS A 51 -8.77 -0.79 5.35
CA LYS A 51 -8.15 -2.09 5.11
C LYS A 51 -7.14 -1.98 3.99
N VAL A 52 -5.89 -2.35 4.27
CA VAL A 52 -4.79 -2.29 3.31
C VAL A 52 -4.37 -3.71 2.94
N PRO A 53 -4.44 -4.11 1.66
CA PRO A 53 -3.87 -5.37 1.22
C PRO A 53 -2.34 -5.28 1.22
N ILE A 54 -1.69 -6.32 1.72
CA ILE A 54 -0.25 -6.49 1.75
C ILE A 54 0.13 -7.82 1.09
N PRO A 55 1.39 -7.98 0.61
CA PRO A 55 1.87 -9.24 0.09
C PRO A 55 1.70 -10.37 1.11
N GLN A 56 1.39 -11.57 0.63
CA GLN A 56 1.29 -12.80 1.40
C GLN A 56 2.64 -13.20 2.02
N SER A 57 3.75 -12.77 1.40
CA SER A 57 5.10 -12.87 1.98
C SER A 57 5.29 -12.02 3.23
N GLY A 58 4.34 -11.14 3.53
CA GLY A 58 4.42 -10.10 4.55
C GLY A 58 4.96 -8.79 3.98
N LEU A 59 4.83 -7.74 4.78
CA LEU A 59 5.32 -6.38 4.52
C LEU A 59 6.14 -5.91 5.72
N LYS A 60 7.33 -5.34 5.51
CA LYS A 60 8.03 -4.71 6.63
C LYS A 60 7.30 -3.45 7.06
N LEU A 61 7.24 -3.21 8.36
CA LEU A 61 6.58 -2.02 8.88
C LEU A 61 7.24 -0.73 8.37
N SER A 62 8.56 -0.74 8.13
CA SER A 62 9.27 0.40 7.53
C SER A 62 8.89 0.72 6.08
N GLU A 63 8.27 -0.21 5.36
CA GLU A 63 7.76 -0.01 3.99
C GLU A 63 6.32 0.51 3.97
N LEU A 64 5.61 0.42 5.11
CA LEU A 64 4.22 0.86 5.22
C LEU A 64 4.01 2.37 4.93
N PRO A 65 4.88 3.31 5.36
CA PRO A 65 4.69 4.72 5.07
C PRO A 65 4.55 5.03 3.57
N GLU A 66 5.43 4.45 2.75
CA GLU A 66 5.43 4.62 1.31
C GLU A 66 4.17 4.03 0.69
N LEU A 67 3.76 2.84 1.14
CA LEU A 67 2.51 2.21 0.73
C LEU A 67 1.31 3.11 1.03
N LEU A 68 1.19 3.68 2.23
CA LEU A 68 0.08 4.56 2.60
C LEU A 68 0.08 5.88 1.82
N ALA A 69 1.26 6.50 1.64
CA ALA A 69 1.38 7.72 0.84
C ALA A 69 0.95 7.48 -0.62
N SER A 70 1.30 6.33 -1.21
CA SER A 70 0.89 5.97 -2.57
C SER A 70 -0.62 5.77 -2.72
N ARG A 71 -1.31 5.33 -1.66
CA ARG A 71 -2.76 5.12 -1.63
C ARG A 71 -3.55 6.41 -1.44
N HIS A 72 -2.93 7.40 -0.81
CA HIS A 72 -3.53 8.71 -0.54
C HIS A 72 -2.69 9.84 -1.14
N PRO A 73 -2.50 9.89 -2.46
CA PRO A 73 -1.60 10.88 -3.09
C PRO A 73 -2.10 12.32 -2.94
N ALA A 74 -3.39 12.51 -2.61
CA ALA A 74 -3.97 13.82 -2.32
C ALA A 74 -3.86 14.23 -0.84
N ALA A 75 -3.53 13.29 0.05
CA ALA A 75 -3.26 13.57 1.45
C ALA A 75 -1.76 13.83 1.63
N ASP A 76 -1.40 14.90 2.35
CA ASP A 76 -0.01 15.20 2.68
C ASP A 76 0.50 14.29 3.81
N LEU A 77 0.41 12.98 3.59
CA LEU A 77 0.64 11.93 4.60
C LEU A 77 2.14 11.72 4.87
N GLY A 78 3.00 11.85 3.86
CA GLY A 78 4.44 11.57 3.98
C GLY A 78 5.09 12.22 5.21
N PRO A 79 5.01 13.57 5.36
CA PRO A 79 5.58 14.27 6.52
C PRO A 79 4.98 13.85 7.87
N ILE A 80 3.69 13.49 7.88
CA ILE A 80 3.01 13.02 9.09
C ILE A 80 3.56 11.63 9.48
N LEU A 81 3.70 10.72 8.52
CA LEU A 81 4.17 9.36 8.76
C LEU A 81 5.65 9.31 9.15
N GLU A 82 6.49 10.21 8.61
CA GLU A 82 7.91 10.34 9.00
C GLU A 82 8.12 10.68 10.48
N THR A 83 7.18 11.42 11.07
CA THR A 83 7.28 11.87 12.47
C THR A 83 6.42 11.05 13.42
N SER A 84 5.61 10.13 12.89
CA SER A 84 4.72 9.28 13.69
C SER A 84 5.43 8.04 14.20
N GLN A 85 4.99 7.56 15.36
CA GLN A 85 5.29 6.22 15.86
C GLN A 85 4.25 5.22 15.36
N TRP A 86 4.58 3.94 15.47
CA TRP A 86 3.72 2.85 15.03
C TRP A 86 3.30 1.99 16.20
N SER A 87 2.04 1.56 16.20
CA SER A 87 1.61 0.45 17.04
C SER A 87 1.12 -0.70 16.17
N VAL A 88 1.33 -1.93 16.63
CA VAL A 88 0.81 -3.16 16.04
C VAL A 88 0.03 -3.88 17.13
N ASP A 89 -1.25 -4.14 16.91
CA ASP A 89 -2.16 -4.76 17.88
C ASP A 89 -2.10 -4.08 19.26
N CYS A 90 -2.12 -2.74 19.26
CA CYS A 90 -2.01 -1.88 20.44
C CYS A 90 -0.67 -1.92 21.18
N GLU A 91 0.35 -2.57 20.64
CA GLU A 91 1.71 -2.56 21.17
C GLU A 91 2.59 -1.57 20.38
N MET A 92 3.28 -0.67 21.07
CA MET A 92 4.18 0.31 20.44
C MET A 92 5.41 -0.39 19.88
N ILE A 93 5.78 -0.06 18.65
CA ILE A 93 6.94 -0.62 17.97
C ILE A 93 8.07 0.40 17.94
N ASP A 94 9.19 0.04 18.57
CA ASP A 94 10.41 0.86 18.58
C ASP A 94 11.25 0.66 17.30
N ASP A 95 11.26 -0.56 16.75
CA ASP A 95 12.07 -0.93 15.58
C ASP A 95 11.18 -1.45 14.44
N THR A 96 10.98 -0.58 13.44
CA THR A 96 10.15 -0.86 12.28
C THR A 96 10.85 -1.75 11.25
N GLU A 97 12.18 -1.86 11.28
CA GLU A 97 12.97 -2.66 10.33
C GLU A 97 12.92 -4.16 10.62
N THR A 98 12.75 -4.52 11.90
CA THR A 98 12.65 -5.92 12.36
C THR A 98 11.21 -6.42 12.45
N THR A 99 10.23 -5.51 12.35
CA THR A 99 8.81 -5.84 12.43
C THR A 99 8.25 -6.14 11.05
N THR A 100 7.72 -7.35 10.86
CA THR A 100 7.08 -7.79 9.61
C THR A 100 5.60 -8.06 9.85
N LEU A 101 4.75 -7.35 9.11
CA LEU A 101 3.31 -7.50 9.09
C LEU A 101 2.93 -8.72 8.25
N LYS A 102 2.05 -9.57 8.77
CA LYS A 102 1.66 -10.83 8.13
C LYS A 102 0.22 -10.84 7.66
N GLY A 103 -0.60 -9.89 8.11
CA GLY A 103 -2.03 -9.83 7.85
C GLY A 103 -2.86 -10.16 9.10
N GLY A 104 -3.97 -9.45 9.23
CA GLY A 104 -4.89 -9.53 10.37
C GLY A 104 -4.60 -8.51 11.46
N GLU A 105 -3.41 -7.90 11.47
CA GLU A 105 -3.01 -6.96 12.51
C GLU A 105 -3.72 -5.59 12.37
N GLU A 106 -3.86 -4.91 13.50
CA GLU A 106 -4.29 -3.52 13.58
C GLU A 106 -3.08 -2.59 13.78
N ILE A 107 -2.88 -1.68 12.83
CA ILE A 107 -1.71 -0.80 12.77
C ILE A 107 -2.12 0.62 13.11
N GLY A 108 -1.63 1.16 14.23
CA GLY A 108 -1.90 2.54 14.63
C GLY A 108 -0.83 3.51 14.14
N VAL A 109 -1.27 4.60 13.50
CA VAL A 109 -0.42 5.76 13.19
C VAL A 109 -0.45 6.73 14.36
N ILE A 110 0.58 6.69 15.21
CA ILE A 110 0.66 7.46 16.46
C ILE A 110 1.43 8.75 16.22
N CYS A 111 0.71 9.81 15.86
CA CYS A 111 1.31 11.13 15.69
C CYS A 111 1.88 11.67 17.02
N PRO A 112 2.97 12.46 16.99
CA PRO A 112 3.54 13.06 18.20
C PRO A 112 2.48 13.93 18.89
N VAL A 113 2.29 13.69 20.18
CA VAL A 113 1.37 14.49 20.99
C VAL A 113 2.01 15.87 21.21
N SER A 114 1.38 16.93 20.71
CA SER A 114 1.71 18.29 21.16
C SER A 114 1.15 18.44 22.57
N GLY A 115 1.92 18.05 23.58
CA GLY A 115 1.59 18.31 24.97
C GLY A 115 1.48 19.82 25.17
N GLY A 116 0.24 20.31 25.31
CA GLY A 116 -0.07 21.65 25.78
C GLY A 116 -0.07 21.74 27.29
#